data_AF-A0A7Z9UI96-F1
#
_entry.id   AF-A0A7Z9UI96-F1
#
_cell.length_a   1.000
_cell.length_b   1.000
_cell.length_c   1.000
_cell.angle_alpha   90.00
_cell.angle_beta   90.00
_cell.angle_gamma   90.00
#
_symmetry.space_group_name_H-M   'P 1'
#
loop_
_entity.id
_entity.type
_entity.pdbx_description
1 polymer ?
#
loop_
_entity_poly.entity_id
_entity_poly.type
_entity_poly.pdbx_seq_one_letter_code
_entity_poly.pdbx_strand_id
1 'polypeptide(L)'
;MIKPVSTQSKVDKKLVEVEELYIKINDTQSELKEVQTLIQEETYITKGKRIYIIRGKEYTKGKVQYRGKMRWFHLGKTEILSETTDDELKSIVREKFYKSLITKPPKPTQVSIPLMMTKKMKVQLGELGYTENQIKNMTPQQGWDNIKKGKKK
;
A
#
# COMPACT_ATOMS: atom_id res chain seq x y z
N MET A 1 -59.33 7.24 5.54
CA MET A 1 -58.78 8.57 5.91
C MET A 1 -57.26 8.48 5.89
N ILE A 2 -56.60 9.10 4.91
CA ILE A 2 -55.14 9.17 4.85
C ILE A 2 -54.73 10.29 5.80
N LYS A 3 -54.10 9.95 6.94
CA LYS A 3 -53.58 10.97 7.87
C LYS A 3 -52.52 11.79 7.13
N PRO A 4 -52.57 13.13 7.14
CA PRO A 4 -51.52 13.93 6.51
C PRO A 4 -50.22 13.67 7.28
N VAL A 5 -49.18 13.24 6.56
CA VAL A 5 -47.81 13.19 7.09
C VAL A 5 -47.51 14.61 7.58
N SER A 6 -47.29 14.77 8.89
CA SER A 6 -47.13 16.08 9.50
C SER A 6 -45.94 16.80 8.84
N THR A 7 -46.12 18.09 8.54
CA THR A 7 -45.09 18.93 7.92
C THR A 7 -43.76 18.84 8.66
N GLN A 8 -43.82 18.66 10.00
CA GLN A 8 -42.68 18.42 10.87
C GLN A 8 -41.85 17.19 10.47
N SER A 9 -42.50 16.04 10.23
CA SER A 9 -41.81 14.79 9.82
C SER A 9 -41.04 14.93 8.50
N LYS A 10 -41.51 15.78 7.59
CA LYS A 10 -40.80 16.07 6.33
C LYS A 10 -39.61 16.99 6.54
N VAL A 11 -39.70 17.92 7.49
CA VAL A 11 -38.60 18.82 7.86
C VAL A 11 -37.50 18.04 8.57
N ASP A 12 -37.84 17.15 9.51
CA ASP A 12 -36.87 16.32 10.24
C ASP A 12 -36.10 15.40 9.30
N LYS A 13 -36.76 14.80 8.30
CA LYS A 13 -36.08 14.00 7.26
C LYS A 13 -35.11 14.83 6.41
N LYS A 14 -35.49 16.05 6.04
CA LYS A 14 -34.61 16.94 5.27
C LYS A 14 -33.40 17.40 6.10
N LEU A 15 -33.56 17.59 7.40
CA LEU A 15 -32.45 17.92 8.31
C LEU A 15 -31.40 16.81 8.35
N VAL A 16 -31.83 15.55 8.50
CA VAL A 16 -30.92 14.39 8.45
C VAL A 16 -30.18 14.30 7.12
N GLU A 17 -30.87 14.52 5.99
CA GLU A 17 -30.24 14.51 4.67
C GLU A 17 -29.20 15.65 4.52
N VAL A 18 -29.48 16.84 5.07
CA VAL A 18 -28.53 17.96 5.08
C VAL A 18 -27.30 17.64 5.93
N GLU A 19 -27.46 17.01 7.09
CA GLU A 19 -26.34 16.59 7.95
C GLU A 19 -25.45 15.55 7.25
N GLU A 20 -26.04 14.55 6.61
CA GLU A 20 -25.30 13.55 5.83
C GLU A 20 -24.52 14.19 4.67
N LEU A 21 -25.13 15.15 3.97
CA LEU A 21 -24.47 15.88 2.89
C LEU A 21 -23.32 16.73 3.42
N TYR A 22 -23.47 17.35 4.60
CA TYR A 22 -22.42 18.14 5.23
C TYR A 22 -21.20 17.27 5.58
N ILE A 23 -21.42 16.07 6.14
CA ILE A 23 -20.34 15.11 6.41
C ILE A 23 -19.61 14.73 5.12
N LYS A 24 -20.36 14.34 4.07
CA LYS A 24 -19.78 13.98 2.76
C LYS A 24 -18.96 15.11 2.15
N ILE A 25 -19.44 16.35 2.25
CA ILE A 25 -18.71 17.53 1.75
C ILE A 25 -17.39 17.70 2.50
N ASN A 26 -17.39 17.58 3.83
CA ASN A 26 -16.18 17.70 4.63
C ASN A 26 -15.15 16.61 4.30
N ASP A 27 -15.61 15.36 4.16
CA ASP A 27 -14.74 14.25 3.77
C ASP A 27 -14.13 14.50 2.38
N THR A 28 -14.95 14.91 1.41
CA THR A 28 -14.51 15.23 0.05
C THR A 28 -13.49 16.38 0.03
N GLN A 29 -13.71 17.41 0.86
CA GLN A 29 -12.77 18.53 0.99
C GLN A 29 -11.44 18.09 1.59
N SER A 30 -11.47 17.19 2.57
CA SER A 30 -10.26 16.60 3.16
C SER A 30 -9.48 15.79 2.13
N GLU A 31 -10.17 14.94 1.36
CA GLU A 31 -9.56 14.15 0.27
C GLU A 31 -8.95 15.06 -0.80
N LEU A 32 -9.67 16.11 -1.22
CA LEU A 32 -9.18 17.07 -2.21
C LEU A 32 -7.89 17.75 -1.74
N LYS A 33 -7.82 18.13 -0.46
CA LYS A 33 -6.62 18.75 0.14
C LYS A 33 -5.44 17.78 0.15
N GLU A 34 -5.67 16.49 0.43
CA GLU A 34 -4.61 15.48 0.34
C GLU A 34 -4.09 15.37 -1.10
N VAL A 35 -4.99 15.25 -2.09
CA VAL A 35 -4.61 15.12 -3.50
C VAL A 35 -3.83 16.34 -3.99
N GLN A 36 -4.26 17.55 -3.65
CA GLN A 36 -3.54 18.78 -4.00
C GLN A 36 -2.13 18.82 -3.41
N THR A 37 -1.99 18.37 -2.16
CA THR A 37 -0.69 18.27 -1.49
C THR A 37 0.21 17.28 -2.24
N LEU A 38 -0.31 16.12 -2.65
CA LEU A 38 0.45 15.11 -3.40
C LEU A 38 0.93 15.65 -4.75
N ILE A 39 0.07 16.34 -5.49
CA ILE A 39 0.42 16.98 -6.78
C ILE A 39 1.55 18.01 -6.60
N GLN A 40 1.47 18.80 -5.52
CA GLN A 40 2.50 19.79 -5.21
C GLN A 40 3.84 19.11 -4.88
N GLU A 41 3.83 18.04 -4.08
CA GLU A 41 5.04 17.26 -3.78
C GLU A 41 5.65 16.66 -5.05
N GLU A 42 4.84 16.07 -5.92
CA GLU A 42 5.28 15.51 -7.20
C GLU A 42 5.91 16.58 -8.11
N THR A 43 5.30 17.76 -8.15
CA THR A 43 5.84 18.91 -8.90
C THR A 43 7.20 19.34 -8.35
N TYR A 44 7.38 19.35 -7.03
CA TYR A 44 8.68 19.66 -6.42
C TYR A 44 9.74 18.61 -6.71
N ILE A 45 9.40 17.33 -6.64
CA ILE A 45 10.32 16.23 -6.97
C ILE A 45 10.73 16.31 -8.44
N THR A 46 9.79 16.58 -9.34
CA THR A 46 10.04 16.74 -10.78
C THR A 46 11.04 17.87 -11.06
N LYS A 47 10.95 18.97 -10.30
CA LYS A 47 11.87 20.12 -10.34
C LYS A 47 13.14 19.93 -9.48
N GLY A 48 13.33 18.78 -8.84
CA GLY A 48 14.48 18.50 -7.98
C GLY A 48 14.47 19.20 -6.60
N LYS A 49 13.42 19.97 -6.24
CA LYS A 49 13.34 20.79 -5.01
C LYS A 49 13.18 19.99 -3.70
N ARG A 50 13.15 18.66 -3.76
CA ARG A 50 13.06 17.74 -2.60
C ARG A 50 14.00 16.54 -2.71
N ILE A 51 15.03 16.70 -3.54
CA ILE A 51 16.08 15.71 -3.73
C ILE A 51 17.37 16.27 -3.15
N TYR A 52 17.98 15.51 -2.25
CA TYR A 52 19.22 15.89 -1.58
C TYR A 52 20.34 14.95 -2.02
N ILE A 53 21.48 15.53 -2.39
CA ILE A 53 22.69 14.80 -2.74
C ILE A 53 23.66 14.87 -1.57
N ILE A 54 24.23 13.73 -1.21
CA ILE A 54 25.24 13.61 -0.15
C ILE A 54 26.45 12.89 -0.73
N ARG A 55 27.56 13.61 -0.89
CA ARG A 55 28.85 13.05 -1.30
C ARG A 55 29.60 12.63 -0.02
N GLY A 56 29.69 11.32 0.21
CA GLY A 56 30.50 10.77 1.31
C GLY A 56 31.96 10.62 0.92
N LYS A 57 32.77 10.02 1.79
CA LYS A 57 34.18 9.70 1.49
C LYS A 57 34.30 8.64 0.38
N GLU A 58 33.54 7.57 0.50
CA GLU A 58 33.61 6.44 -0.44
C GLU A 58 32.43 6.40 -1.43
N TYR A 59 31.26 6.92 -1.02
CA TYR A 59 30.02 6.75 -1.77
C TYR A 59 29.15 8.01 -1.81
N THR A 60 28.53 8.22 -2.96
CA THR A 60 27.51 9.26 -3.16
C THR A 60 26.12 8.65 -3.00
N LYS A 61 25.28 9.34 -2.22
CA LYS A 61 23.89 8.95 -1.93
C LYS A 61 22.93 10.07 -2.31
N GLY A 62 21.72 9.68 -2.69
CA GLY A 62 20.60 10.58 -2.90
C GLY A 62 19.47 10.30 -1.92
N LYS A 63 18.66 11.32 -1.63
CA LYS A 63 17.52 11.22 -0.72
C LYS A 63 16.33 12.00 -1.28
N VAL A 64 15.15 11.38 -1.30
CA VAL A 64 13.90 12.02 -1.75
C VAL A 64 12.92 12.10 -0.60
N GLN A 65 12.29 13.26 -0.42
CA GLN A 65 11.16 13.43 0.49
C GLN A 65 9.83 13.24 -0.26
N TYR A 66 9.05 12.23 0.11
CA TYR A 66 7.76 11.91 -0.52
C TYR A 66 6.76 11.40 0.52
N ARG A 67 5.55 11.97 0.55
CA ARG A 67 4.47 11.65 1.50
C ARG A 67 4.96 11.71 2.95
N GLY A 68 5.69 12.78 3.29
CA GLY A 68 6.27 12.99 4.62
C GLY A 68 7.40 12.02 5.02
N LYS A 69 7.81 11.10 4.13
CA LYS A 69 8.86 10.10 4.41
C LYS A 69 10.09 10.33 3.55
N MET A 70 11.25 9.99 4.10
CA MET A 70 12.51 10.03 3.38
C MET A 70 12.85 8.68 2.77
N ARG A 71 13.25 8.67 1.50
CA ARG A 71 13.72 7.47 0.80
C ARG A 71 15.14 7.66 0.30
N TRP A 72 16.01 6.70 0.58
CA TRP A 72 17.43 6.76 0.26
C TRP A 72 17.76 5.92 -0.96
N PHE A 73 18.67 6.42 -1.79
CA PHE A 73 19.16 5.77 -2.99
C PHE A 73 20.68 5.79 -3.02
N HIS A 74 21.30 4.63 -3.23
CA HIS A 74 22.73 4.54 -3.48
C HIS A 74 23.02 4.90 -4.93
N LEU A 75 23.94 5.83 -5.17
CA LEU A 75 24.26 6.29 -6.53
C LEU A 75 25.53 5.62 -7.07
N GLY A 76 26.54 5.45 -6.23
CA GLY A 76 27.79 4.78 -6.58
C GLY A 76 28.98 5.31 -5.80
N LYS A 77 30.19 4.93 -6.21
CA LYS A 77 31.43 5.42 -5.60
C LYS A 77 31.61 6.92 -5.86
N THR A 78 32.11 7.65 -4.87
CA THR A 78 32.29 9.10 -4.97
C THR A 78 33.33 9.49 -6.00
N GLU A 79 34.43 8.74 -6.12
CA GLU A 79 35.49 8.99 -7.10
C GLU A 79 34.99 8.96 -8.55
N ILE A 80 34.04 8.07 -8.84
CA ILE A 80 33.45 7.91 -10.19
C ILE A 80 32.45 9.04 -10.48
N LEU A 81 31.78 9.56 -9.45
CA LEU A 81 30.69 10.54 -9.58
C LEU A 81 31.14 11.96 -9.19
N SER A 82 32.44 12.19 -9.07
CA SER A 82 33.02 13.47 -8.64
C SER A 82 32.69 14.58 -9.65
N GLU A 83 32.77 14.27 -10.95
CA GLU A 83 32.52 15.18 -12.06
C GLU A 83 31.04 15.29 -12.44
N THR A 84 30.20 14.36 -11.97
CA THR A 84 28.75 14.41 -12.24
C THR A 84 28.12 15.60 -11.53
N THR A 85 27.31 16.35 -12.26
CA THR A 85 26.62 17.52 -11.70
C THR A 85 25.51 17.10 -10.73
N ASP A 86 25.18 17.97 -9.78
CA ASP A 86 24.10 17.69 -8.84
C ASP A 86 22.74 17.54 -9.54
N ASP A 87 22.52 18.19 -10.69
CA ASP A 87 21.27 18.08 -11.44
C ASP A 87 21.15 16.73 -12.17
N GLU A 88 22.25 16.21 -12.72
CA GLU A 88 22.31 14.83 -13.24
C GLU A 88 22.08 13.81 -12.12
N LEU A 89 22.73 13.99 -10.96
CA LEU A 89 22.52 13.12 -9.80
C LEU A 89 21.07 13.16 -9.32
N LYS A 90 20.42 14.34 -9.29
CA LYS A 90 19.00 14.47 -8.97
C LYS A 90 18.12 13.74 -9.98
N SER A 91 18.45 13.81 -11.28
CA SER A 91 17.73 13.08 -12.33
C SER A 91 17.80 11.56 -12.12
N ILE A 92 18.99 11.03 -11.80
CA ILE A 92 19.19 9.61 -11.49
C ILE A 92 18.37 9.20 -10.26
N VAL A 93 18.40 10.02 -9.19
CA VAL A 93 17.61 9.77 -7.98
C VAL A 93 16.12 9.73 -8.29
N ARG A 94 15.63 10.68 -9.09
CA ARG A 94 14.24 10.77 -9.53
C ARG A 94 13.82 9.52 -10.31
N GLU A 95 14.64 9.09 -11.26
CA GLU A 95 14.38 7.88 -12.04
C GLU A 95 14.31 6.62 -11.14
N LYS A 96 15.30 6.44 -10.25
CA LYS A 96 15.30 5.33 -9.28
C LYS A 96 14.07 5.37 -8.37
N PHE A 97 13.66 6.57 -7.95
CA PHE A 97 12.46 6.75 -7.14
C PHE A 97 11.19 6.32 -7.85
N TYR A 98 10.91 6.80 -9.08
CA TYR A 98 9.71 6.39 -9.81
C TYR A 98 9.72 4.91 -10.17
N LYS A 99 10.88 4.35 -10.55
CA LYS A 99 11.03 2.89 -10.71
C LYS A 99 10.70 2.12 -9.43
N SER A 100 10.98 2.68 -8.25
CA SER A 100 10.61 2.06 -6.96
C SER A 100 9.13 2.15 -6.63
N LEU A 101 8.41 3.14 -7.17
CA LEU A 101 6.95 3.27 -7.02
C LEU A 101 6.19 2.33 -7.92
N ILE A 102 6.75 2.04 -9.11
CA ILE A 102 6.27 0.99 -10.01
C ILE A 102 6.66 -0.34 -9.37
N THR A 103 5.91 -0.77 -8.35
CA THR A 103 6.10 -2.07 -7.72
C THR A 103 5.98 -3.14 -8.80
N LYS A 104 7.04 -3.94 -8.97
CA LYS A 104 6.88 -5.27 -9.58
C LYS A 104 5.73 -5.96 -8.83
N PRO A 105 4.81 -6.67 -9.54
CA PRO A 105 3.82 -7.48 -8.86
C PRO A 105 4.54 -8.33 -7.80
N PRO A 106 3.93 -8.56 -6.61
CA PRO A 106 4.57 -9.38 -5.59
C PRO A 106 5.04 -10.67 -6.27
N LYS A 107 6.36 -10.92 -6.24
CA LYS A 107 6.88 -12.20 -6.72
C LYS A 107 6.04 -13.25 -6.00
N PRO A 108 5.45 -14.24 -6.71
CA PRO A 108 4.75 -15.31 -6.02
C PRO A 108 5.72 -15.84 -4.98
N THR A 109 5.36 -15.70 -3.70
CA THR A 109 6.12 -16.31 -2.63
C THR A 109 6.08 -17.80 -2.93
N GLN A 110 7.17 -18.34 -3.46
CA GLN A 110 7.37 -19.76 -3.57
C GLN A 110 7.54 -20.26 -2.14
N VAL A 111 6.41 -20.40 -1.43
CA VAL A 111 6.42 -21.04 -0.12
C VAL A 111 6.76 -22.50 -0.39
N SER A 112 7.84 -22.98 0.23
CA SER A 112 8.17 -24.39 0.23
C SER A 112 7.05 -25.11 0.97
N ILE A 113 6.30 -25.94 0.24
CA ILE A 113 5.27 -26.76 0.86
C ILE A 113 5.98 -27.79 1.72
N PRO A 114 5.64 -27.91 3.02
CA PRO A 114 6.31 -28.85 3.90
C PRO A 114 6.19 -30.29 3.38
N LEU A 115 7.22 -31.11 3.59
CA LEU A 115 7.21 -32.54 3.21
C LEU A 115 6.16 -33.37 3.98
N MET A 116 5.60 -32.83 5.08
CA MET A 116 4.60 -33.48 5.92
C MET A 116 3.56 -32.49 6.46
N MET A 117 2.41 -33.00 6.87
CA MET A 117 1.34 -32.20 7.47
C MET A 117 1.76 -31.61 8.82
N THR A 118 2.00 -30.30 8.86
CA THR A 118 2.41 -29.59 10.08
C THR A 118 1.24 -29.45 11.07
N LYS A 119 1.54 -29.33 12.38
CA LYS A 119 0.51 -29.11 13.42
C LYS A 119 -0.37 -27.90 13.11
N LYS A 120 0.23 -26.81 12.60
CA LYS A 120 -0.50 -25.60 12.19
C LYS A 120 -1.49 -25.90 11.06
N MET A 121 -1.07 -26.65 10.04
CA MET A 121 -1.96 -27.02 8.93
C MET A 121 -3.12 -27.91 9.39
N LYS A 122 -2.88 -28.82 10.34
CA LYS A 122 -3.94 -29.67 10.91
C LYS A 122 -5.00 -28.83 11.64
N VAL A 123 -4.58 -27.83 12.42
CA VAL A 123 -5.49 -26.90 13.09
C VAL A 123 -6.31 -26.10 12.06
N GLN A 124 -5.65 -25.51 11.06
CA GLN A 124 -6.33 -24.73 10.03
C GLN A 124 -7.33 -25.57 9.21
N LEU A 125 -7.01 -26.82 8.91
CA LEU A 125 -7.95 -27.73 8.25
C LEU A 125 -9.13 -28.12 9.15
N GLY A 126 -8.89 -28.30 10.45
CA GLY A 126 -9.97 -28.52 11.42
C GLY A 126 -10.93 -27.34 11.47
N GLU A 127 -10.42 -26.10 11.49
CA GLU A 127 -11.23 -24.86 11.42
C GLU A 127 -12.04 -24.76 10.11
N LEU A 128 -11.56 -25.37 9.04
CA LEU A 128 -12.24 -25.47 7.75
C LEU A 128 -13.24 -26.65 7.65
N GLY A 129 -13.39 -27.45 8.71
CA GLY A 129 -14.38 -28.53 8.80
C GLY A 129 -13.88 -29.93 8.40
N TYR A 130 -12.56 -30.12 8.24
CA TYR A 130 -12.00 -31.44 7.94
C TYR A 130 -11.85 -32.29 9.21
N THR A 131 -12.24 -33.56 9.13
CA THR A 131 -12.08 -34.50 10.26
C THR A 131 -10.64 -34.97 10.41
N GLU A 132 -10.26 -35.45 11.59
CA GLU A 132 -8.90 -35.96 11.84
C GLU A 132 -8.49 -37.08 10.87
N ASN A 133 -9.43 -38.00 10.57
CA ASN A 133 -9.19 -39.07 9.60
C ASN A 133 -8.95 -38.53 8.18
N GLN A 134 -9.68 -37.48 7.78
CA GLN A 134 -9.47 -36.84 6.48
C GLN A 134 -8.11 -36.13 6.43
N ILE A 135 -7.72 -35.45 7.52
CA ILE A 135 -6.43 -34.75 7.62
C ILE A 135 -5.27 -35.76 7.62
N LYS A 136 -5.43 -36.92 8.28
CA LYS A 136 -4.40 -37.97 8.35
C LYS A 136 -4.09 -38.59 6.98
N ASN A 137 -5.10 -38.70 6.12
CA ASN A 137 -4.99 -39.28 4.78
C ASN A 137 -4.68 -38.26 3.69
N MET A 138 -4.44 -36.99 4.05
CA MET A 138 -4.20 -35.90 3.11
C MET A 138 -2.70 -35.66 2.92
N THR A 139 -2.27 -35.41 1.68
CA THR A 139 -0.89 -34.98 1.42
C THR A 139 -0.69 -33.52 1.84
N PRO A 140 0.55 -33.11 2.16
CA PRO A 140 0.86 -31.71 2.50
C PRO A 140 0.44 -30.71 1.42
N GLN A 141 0.58 -31.11 0.15
CA GLN A 141 0.13 -30.31 -0.99
C GLN A 141 -1.38 -30.06 -0.95
N GLN A 142 -2.17 -31.12 -0.80
CA GLN A 142 -3.63 -31.03 -0.71
C GLN A 142 -4.08 -30.20 0.50
N GLY A 143 -3.42 -30.38 1.65
CA GLY A 143 -3.69 -29.60 2.85
C GLY A 143 -3.42 -28.11 2.62
N TRP A 144 -2.29 -27.78 2.01
CA TRP A 144 -1.93 -26.40 1.70
C TRP A 144 -2.90 -25.77 0.70
N ASP A 145 -3.29 -26.50 -0.35
CA ASP A 145 -4.25 -26.02 -1.35
C ASP A 145 -5.63 -25.76 -0.74
N ASN A 146 -6.10 -26.63 0.16
CA ASN A 146 -7.38 -26.44 0.86
C ASN A 146 -7.34 -25.22 1.81
N ILE A 147 -6.25 -25.05 2.56
CA ILE A 147 -6.04 -23.87 3.43
C ILE A 147 -6.03 -22.59 2.59
N LYS A 148 -5.31 -22.59 1.46
CA LYS A 148 -5.23 -21.43 0.56
C LYS A 148 -6.58 -21.08 -0.08
N LYS A 149 -7.39 -22.07 -0.41
CA LYS A 149 -8.75 -21.85 -0.92
C LYS A 149 -9.67 -21.23 0.13
N GLY A 150 -9.43 -21.48 1.42
CA GLY A 150 -10.10 -20.81 2.54
C GLY A 150 -11.61 -21.03 2.64
N LYS A 151 -12.16 -21.99 1.87
CA LYS A 151 -13.58 -22.32 1.89
C LYS A 151 -13.84 -23.37 2.96
N LYS A 152 -14.77 -23.10 3.86
CA LYS A 152 -15.31 -24.12 4.77
C LYS A 152 -15.94 -25.23 3.94
N LYS A 153 -15.64 -26.47 4.31
CA LYS A 153 -16.18 -27.66 3.68
C LYS A 153 -17.58 -27.96 4.19
#